data_AF-A0A7K5QLP2-F1
#
_entry.id   AF-A0A7K5QLP2-F1
#
_cell.length_a   1.000
_cell.length_b   1.000
_cell.length_c   1.000
_cell.angle_alpha   90.00
_cell.angle_beta   90.00
_cell.angle_gamma   90.00
#
_symmetry.space_group_name_H-M   'P 1'
#
loop_
_entity.id
_entity.type
_entity.pdbx_description
1 polymer ?
#
loop_
_entity_poly.entity_id
_entity_poly.type
_entity_poly.pdbx_seq_one_letter_code
_entity_poly.pdbx_strand_id
1 'polypeptide(L)'
;EGFLLGDVKGEAKNSITDSQMDDVEVVYTIDIQKHIPCYQLFSFYNSAGELDELALKKILSGCKKSVIGWYKFRRNTDQTMTFRERVLHKNLQSHLSNQGLVFLLLTSSVMTESCSTYRLEHALHRPQEGLFQKVPLVVTNLGMAEQQGYRTVSGSCVSSGFVRAVRQHRSEFFHEDGSLQEVHKINEMYATLQEELKKICITVEVSERSVEKLLAEVSQLKEEIKRKKQQNCSGEDKNHPAEPKENVLLCQALQTLFPNSRLQTCIISFKGQQISKNCCNTDHHINVMDKLTLMVEERDFTEAETRHLNKRKVRGTTSVSKSFKKSRSLQLHQEPLQDQEDSDQERKLTLSSTETDEDMFEKNRDVKEYSHSPTF
;
A
#
# COMPACT_ATOMS: atom_id res chain seq x y z
N GLU A 1 7.36 2.94 6.77
CA GLU A 1 6.81 2.71 8.12
C GLU A 1 7.60 3.57 9.10
N GLY A 2 7.13 3.75 10.33
CA GLY A 2 7.85 4.59 11.29
C GLY A 2 7.12 4.76 12.61
N PHE A 3 7.67 5.60 13.48
CA PHE A 3 7.16 5.86 14.82
C PHE A 3 6.49 7.23 14.93
N LEU A 4 5.53 7.35 15.85
CA LEU A 4 4.83 8.59 16.19
C LEU A 4 5.25 9.02 17.60
N LEU A 5 5.66 10.27 17.73
CA LEU A 5 6.09 10.90 18.97
C LEU A 5 5.12 12.02 19.36
N GLY A 6 4.86 12.12 20.65
CA GLY A 6 3.97 13.14 21.19
C GLY A 6 3.58 12.83 22.62
N ASP A 7 2.42 13.35 23.02
CA ASP A 7 1.96 13.30 24.40
C ASP A 7 0.50 12.81 24.48
N VAL A 8 0.14 12.24 25.62
CA VAL A 8 -1.24 11.83 25.93
C VAL A 8 -1.72 12.68 27.11
N LYS A 9 -2.84 13.38 26.93
CA LYS A 9 -3.45 14.25 27.94
C LYS A 9 -4.82 13.71 28.31
N GLY A 10 -5.09 13.57 29.61
CA GLY A 10 -6.43 13.24 30.12
C GLY A 10 -7.10 14.52 30.59
N GLU A 11 -8.25 14.86 30.01
CA GLU A 11 -9.07 16.01 30.40
C GLU A 11 -10.37 15.48 31.02
N ALA A 12 -10.61 15.84 32.29
CA ALA A 12 -11.87 15.55 32.94
C ALA A 12 -12.90 16.59 32.52
N LYS A 13 -13.99 16.13 31.91
CA LYS A 13 -15.12 16.95 31.51
C LYS A 13 -16.31 16.58 32.40
N ASN A 14 -16.75 17.54 33.19
CA ASN A 14 -18.00 17.41 33.94
C ASN A 14 -19.15 17.80 33.02
N SER A 15 -20.02 16.84 32.71
CA SER A 15 -21.28 17.12 32.03
C SER A 15 -22.35 17.36 33.10
N ILE A 16 -22.79 18.62 33.21
CA ILE A 16 -23.93 18.95 34.07
C ILE A 16 -25.17 18.50 33.32
N THR A 17 -25.86 17.49 33.85
CA THR A 17 -27.15 17.05 33.32
C THR A 17 -28.28 17.87 33.94
N ASP A 18 -29.45 17.96 33.29
CA ASP A 18 -30.62 18.66 33.84
C ASP A 18 -31.19 17.98 35.12
N SER A 19 -30.78 16.72 35.36
CA SER A 19 -30.91 16.06 36.65
C SER A 19 -29.76 16.49 37.57
N GLN A 20 -30.00 16.66 38.88
CA GLN A 20 -29.00 17.01 39.90
C GLN A 20 -27.94 15.90 40.14
N MET A 21 -27.45 15.27 39.08
CA MET A 21 -26.43 14.24 39.05
C MET A 21 -25.29 14.72 38.15
N ASP A 22 -24.09 14.73 38.71
CA ASP A 22 -22.86 15.02 37.98
C ASP A 22 -22.32 13.72 37.38
N ASP A 23 -22.08 13.70 36.07
CA ASP A 23 -21.32 12.64 35.40
C ASP A 23 -19.95 13.19 34.98
N VAL A 24 -18.89 12.47 35.35
CA VAL A 24 -17.50 12.89 35.12
C VAL A 24 -16.89 11.97 34.08
N GLU A 25 -16.78 12.48 32.86
CA GLU A 25 -16.13 11.77 31.76
C GLU A 25 -14.67 12.21 31.66
N VAL A 26 -13.74 11.25 31.55
CA VAL A 26 -12.33 11.55 31.28
C VAL A 26 -12.03 11.27 29.81
N VAL A 27 -11.74 12.34 29.06
CA VAL A 27 -11.36 12.25 27.65
C VAL A 27 -9.85 12.19 27.55
N TYR A 28 -9.33 11.11 26.96
CA TYR A 28 -7.90 10.97 26.68
C TYR A 28 -7.59 11.42 25.25
N THR A 29 -6.92 12.57 25.13
CA THR A 29 -6.49 13.15 23.85
C THR A 29 -5.03 12.78 23.58
N ILE A 30 -4.77 12.21 22.40
CA ILE A 30 -3.42 11.87 21.94
C ILE A 30 -2.97 12.95 20.95
N ASP A 31 -1.93 13.69 21.32
CA ASP A 31 -1.35 14.76 20.50
C ASP A 31 -0.11 14.26 19.76
N ILE A 32 -0.20 14.10 18.44
CA ILE A 32 0.90 13.64 17.59
C ILE A 32 1.71 14.85 17.12
N GLN A 33 2.95 14.96 17.59
CA GLN A 33 3.78 16.16 17.39
C GLN A 33 4.91 15.96 16.37
N LYS A 34 5.43 14.73 16.26
CA LYS A 34 6.52 14.39 15.33
C LYS A 34 6.42 12.94 14.90
N HIS A 35 7.02 12.60 13.76
CA HIS A 35 7.21 11.22 13.34
C HIS A 35 8.70 10.90 13.07
N ILE A 36 9.05 9.62 13.13
CA ILE A 36 10.37 9.10 12.74
C ILE A 36 10.17 8.10 11.59
N PRO A 37 10.60 8.43 10.37
CA PRO A 37 10.54 7.49 9.26
C PRO A 37 11.62 6.40 9.39
N CYS A 38 11.22 5.15 9.17
CA CYS A 38 12.13 4.03 8.95
C CYS A 38 12.25 3.80 7.44
N TYR A 39 13.42 4.08 6.87
CA TYR A 39 13.64 4.03 5.41
C TYR A 39 13.76 2.62 4.83
N GLN A 40 13.87 1.60 5.67
CA GLN A 40 13.95 0.20 5.28
C GLN A 40 12.85 -0.61 5.95
N LEU A 41 12.19 -1.47 5.17
CA LEU A 41 11.24 -2.46 5.69
C LEU A 41 11.98 -3.50 6.53
N PHE A 42 11.33 -4.00 7.59
CA PHE A 42 11.95 -4.98 8.50
C PHE A 42 13.22 -4.42 9.18
N SER A 43 13.28 -3.10 9.38
CA SER A 43 14.44 -2.44 10.00
C SER A 43 14.55 -2.69 11.50
N PHE A 44 13.44 -2.99 12.18
CA PHE A 44 13.38 -3.21 13.63
C PHE A 44 12.59 -4.47 14.00
N TYR A 45 12.24 -5.31 13.01
CA TYR A 45 11.49 -6.54 13.23
C TYR A 45 11.75 -7.58 12.13
N ASN A 46 11.60 -8.86 12.45
CA ASN A 46 11.79 -9.96 11.51
C ASN A 46 10.49 -10.36 10.76
N SER A 47 10.57 -11.37 9.89
CA SER A 47 9.42 -11.84 9.09
C SER A 47 8.25 -12.35 9.94
N ALA A 48 8.54 -12.88 11.14
CA ALA A 48 7.57 -13.35 12.13
C ALA A 48 6.94 -12.21 12.96
N GLY A 49 7.47 -10.98 12.86
CA GLY A 49 7.00 -9.82 13.62
C GLY A 49 7.63 -9.69 15.01
N GLU A 50 8.68 -10.44 15.29
CA GLU A 50 9.50 -10.30 16.51
C GLU A 50 10.40 -9.08 16.38
N LEU A 51 10.62 -8.37 17.50
CA LEU A 51 11.35 -7.12 17.53
C LEU A 51 12.87 -7.34 17.64
N ASP A 52 13.63 -6.54 16.91
CA ASP A 52 15.05 -6.35 17.15
C ASP A 52 15.23 -5.16 18.09
N GLU A 53 15.48 -5.46 19.37
CA GLU A 53 15.61 -4.43 20.41
C GLU A 53 16.82 -3.51 20.19
N LEU A 54 17.90 -4.01 19.61
CA LEU A 54 19.10 -3.20 19.36
C LEU A 54 18.85 -2.21 18.23
N ALA A 55 18.22 -2.67 17.15
CA ALA A 55 17.81 -1.80 16.05
C ALA A 55 16.77 -0.77 16.51
N LEU A 56 15.79 -1.19 17.33
CA LEU A 56 14.78 -0.29 17.87
C LEU A 56 15.39 0.78 18.78
N LYS A 57 16.29 0.40 19.69
CA LYS A 57 17.05 1.35 20.54
C LYS A 57 17.85 2.32 19.70
N LYS A 58 18.47 1.87 18.60
CA LYS A 58 19.20 2.75 17.68
C LYS A 58 18.29 3.75 16.96
N ILE A 59 17.12 3.32 16.49
CA ILE A 59 16.14 4.19 15.83
C ILE A 59 15.55 5.23 16.79
N LEU A 60 15.27 4.81 18.03
CA LEU A 60 14.72 5.68 19.07
C LEU A 60 15.80 6.46 19.82
N SER A 61 17.09 6.17 19.60
CA SER A 61 18.19 6.89 20.24
C SER A 61 18.17 8.36 19.83
N GLY A 62 18.19 9.25 20.84
CA GLY A 62 18.09 10.70 20.63
C GLY A 62 16.68 11.27 20.69
N CYS A 63 15.64 10.44 20.88
CA CYS A 63 14.27 10.93 21.08
C CYS A 63 14.05 11.34 22.54
N LYS A 64 13.78 12.63 22.77
CA LYS A 64 13.41 13.14 24.10
C LYS A 64 11.93 12.96 24.43
N LYS A 65 11.07 12.79 23.41
CA LYS A 65 9.61 12.67 23.54
C LYS A 65 9.18 11.21 23.58
N SER A 66 8.03 10.97 24.22
CA SER A 66 7.45 9.63 24.34
C SER A 66 6.98 9.08 22.99
N VAL A 67 7.12 7.76 22.83
CA VAL A 67 6.56 7.04 21.69
C VAL A 67 5.09 6.73 22.00
N ILE A 68 4.19 7.42 21.31
CA ILE A 68 2.75 7.28 21.48
C ILE A 68 2.13 6.32 20.46
N GLY A 69 2.85 6.02 19.38
CA GLY A 69 2.34 5.15 18.34
C GLY A 69 3.35 4.83 17.26
N TRP A 70 2.87 4.16 16.23
CA TRP A 70 3.62 3.90 15.00
C TRP A 70 2.70 3.99 13.79
N TYR A 71 3.28 4.16 12.61
CA TYR A 71 2.53 4.32 11.38
C TYR A 71 3.06 3.46 10.25
N LYS A 72 2.17 3.12 9.33
CA LYS A 72 2.54 2.39 8.11
C LYS A 72 1.76 2.92 6.92
N PHE A 73 2.49 3.07 5.83
CA PHE A 73 1.96 3.48 4.53
C PHE A 73 1.87 2.26 3.62
N ARG A 74 0.71 2.06 3.00
CA ARG A 74 0.46 1.00 2.01
C ARG A 74 -0.13 1.61 0.75
N ARG A 75 0.00 0.89 -0.37
CA ARG A 75 -0.53 1.31 -1.67
C ARG A 75 -1.51 0.26 -2.17
N ASN A 76 -2.67 0.70 -2.65
CA ASN A 76 -3.72 -0.12 -3.25
C ASN A 76 -4.15 -1.29 -2.33
N THR A 77 -4.40 -1.00 -1.05
CA THR A 77 -4.86 -1.99 -0.06
C THR A 77 -6.04 -1.45 0.74
N ASP A 78 -6.86 -2.34 1.27
CA ASP A 78 -7.96 -2.00 2.17
C ASP A 78 -7.49 -1.31 3.45
N GLN A 79 -8.39 -0.62 4.15
CA GLN A 79 -8.11 0.08 5.39
C GLN A 79 -8.27 -0.80 6.63
N THR A 80 -7.59 -1.95 6.64
CA THR A 80 -7.63 -2.96 7.71
C THR A 80 -6.23 -3.38 8.16
N MET A 81 -6.06 -3.72 9.45
CA MET A 81 -4.78 -4.20 9.95
C MET A 81 -4.50 -5.64 9.48
N THR A 82 -3.31 -5.87 8.92
CA THR A 82 -2.84 -7.21 8.57
C THR A 82 -2.46 -8.01 9.82
N PHE A 83 -2.38 -9.33 9.68
CA PHE A 83 -1.91 -10.22 10.76
C PHE A 83 -0.55 -9.78 11.33
N ARG A 84 0.43 -9.49 10.46
CA ARG A 84 1.76 -9.05 10.90
C ARG A 84 1.70 -7.73 11.67
N GLU A 85 0.91 -6.76 11.22
CA GLU A 85 0.76 -5.48 11.92
C GLU A 85 0.13 -5.66 13.31
N ARG A 86 -0.82 -6.60 13.46
CA ARG A 86 -1.42 -6.93 14.76
C ARG A 86 -0.42 -7.56 15.73
N VAL A 87 0.41 -8.50 15.25
CA VAL A 87 1.47 -9.13 16.05
C VAL A 87 2.53 -8.09 16.43
N LEU A 88 3.00 -7.31 15.46
CA LEU A 88 4.00 -6.27 15.68
C LEU A 88 3.51 -5.22 16.68
N HIS A 89 2.25 -4.80 16.58
CA HIS A 89 1.67 -3.85 17.51
C HIS A 89 1.69 -4.38 18.96
N LYS A 90 1.29 -5.63 19.18
CA LYS A 90 1.33 -6.27 20.51
C LYS A 90 2.75 -6.38 21.06
N ASN A 91 3.71 -6.72 20.20
CA ASN A 91 5.11 -6.81 20.59
C ASN A 91 5.68 -5.43 20.96
N LEU A 92 5.36 -4.38 20.18
CA LEU A 92 5.75 -3.00 20.49
C LEU A 92 5.10 -2.49 21.77
N GLN A 93 3.82 -2.78 21.99
CA GLN A 93 3.09 -2.43 23.20
C GLN A 93 3.76 -3.03 24.45
N SER A 94 4.19 -4.29 24.35
CA SER A 94 4.89 -5.01 25.43
C SER A 94 6.28 -4.44 25.68
N HIS A 95 7.07 -4.20 24.61
CA HIS A 95 8.43 -3.68 24.74
C HIS A 95 8.48 -2.24 25.26
N LEU A 96 7.59 -1.36 24.78
CA LEU A 96 7.53 0.04 25.18
C LEU A 96 6.76 0.27 26.49
N SER A 97 6.13 -0.77 27.06
CA SER A 97 5.27 -0.68 28.25
C SER A 97 4.16 0.38 28.13
N ASN A 98 3.70 0.68 26.92
CA ASN A 98 2.67 1.69 26.63
C ASN A 98 1.39 1.01 26.17
N GLN A 99 0.42 0.83 27.09
CA GLN A 99 -0.86 0.19 26.76
C GLN A 99 -1.76 1.02 25.85
N GLY A 100 -1.51 2.34 25.74
CA GLY A 100 -2.24 3.27 24.89
C GLY A 100 -1.66 3.45 23.50
N LEU A 101 -0.72 2.59 23.07
CA LEU A 101 -0.06 2.71 21.78
C LEU A 101 -1.08 2.72 20.64
N VAL A 102 -0.95 3.68 19.73
CA VAL A 102 -1.81 3.78 18.54
C VAL A 102 -1.09 3.36 17.27
N PHE A 103 -1.86 2.86 16.30
CA PHE A 103 -1.38 2.50 14.98
C PHE A 103 -2.07 3.34 13.89
N LEU A 104 -1.32 4.23 13.25
CA LEU A 104 -1.80 5.01 12.12
C LEU A 104 -1.57 4.27 10.81
N LEU A 105 -2.66 3.85 10.18
CA LEU A 105 -2.62 3.21 8.87
C LEU A 105 -2.97 4.22 7.79
N LEU A 106 -2.09 4.37 6.81
CA LEU A 106 -2.32 5.19 5.63
C LEU A 106 -2.34 4.30 4.38
N THR A 107 -3.38 4.43 3.57
CA THR A 107 -3.53 3.70 2.31
C THR A 107 -3.75 4.70 1.17
N SER A 108 -2.84 4.68 0.20
CA SER A 108 -3.03 5.42 -1.04
C SER A 108 -3.54 4.48 -2.13
N SER A 109 -4.68 4.80 -2.73
CA SER A 109 -5.26 4.04 -3.83
C SER A 109 -5.49 4.92 -5.04
N VAL A 110 -5.26 4.38 -6.23
CA VAL A 110 -5.70 5.01 -7.47
C VAL A 110 -7.17 4.68 -7.69
N MET A 111 -8.02 5.69 -7.85
CA MET A 111 -9.47 5.50 -7.99
C MET A 111 -9.91 5.25 -9.43
N THR A 112 -9.14 5.77 -10.38
CA THR A 112 -9.44 5.69 -11.81
C THR A 112 -8.34 4.95 -12.55
N GLU A 113 -8.69 4.18 -13.59
CA GLU A 113 -7.70 3.48 -14.42
C GLU A 113 -6.74 4.47 -15.11
N SER A 114 -7.25 5.66 -15.46
CA SER A 114 -6.50 6.76 -16.05
C SER A 114 -5.52 7.44 -15.09
N CYS A 115 -5.50 7.06 -13.80
CA CYS A 115 -4.63 7.66 -12.79
C CYS A 115 -4.82 9.18 -12.62
N SER A 116 -6.03 9.67 -12.94
CA SER A 116 -6.43 11.08 -12.80
C SER A 116 -6.88 11.43 -11.38
N THR A 117 -7.31 10.44 -10.59
CA THR A 117 -7.83 10.66 -9.24
C THR A 117 -7.17 9.70 -8.25
N TYR A 118 -6.54 10.27 -7.23
CA TYR A 118 -5.91 9.55 -6.14
C TYR A 118 -6.70 9.75 -4.85
N ARG A 119 -6.73 8.70 -4.03
CA ARG A 119 -7.34 8.73 -2.71
C ARG A 119 -6.29 8.35 -1.68
N LEU A 120 -6.17 9.14 -0.62
CA LEU A 120 -5.35 8.84 0.55
C LEU A 120 -6.29 8.65 1.75
N GLU A 121 -6.58 7.40 2.10
CA GLU A 121 -7.35 7.09 3.30
C GLU A 121 -6.40 6.91 4.49
N HIS A 122 -6.81 7.39 5.66
CA HIS A 122 -6.05 7.26 6.89
C HIS A 122 -6.97 6.92 8.05
N ALA A 123 -6.50 6.07 8.96
CA ALA A 123 -7.28 5.62 10.12
C ALA A 123 -6.32 5.26 11.26
N LEU A 124 -6.65 5.76 12.44
CA LEU A 124 -5.94 5.46 13.67
C LEU A 124 -6.59 4.26 14.34
N HIS A 125 -5.81 3.25 14.71
CA HIS A 125 -6.28 2.04 15.36
C HIS A 125 -5.69 1.94 16.76
N ARG A 126 -6.51 1.54 17.73
CA ARG A 126 -6.10 1.29 19.11
C ARG A 126 -6.61 -0.09 19.55
N PRO A 127 -5.80 -0.89 20.26
CA PRO A 127 -6.28 -2.12 20.86
C PRO A 127 -7.20 -1.79 22.06
N GLN A 128 -8.40 -2.35 22.06
CA GLN A 128 -9.35 -2.30 23.17
C GLN A 128 -9.98 -3.69 23.32
N GLU A 129 -9.81 -4.31 24.49
CA GLU A 129 -10.38 -5.62 24.84
C GLU A 129 -10.03 -6.75 23.84
N GLY A 130 -8.83 -6.71 23.25
CA GLY A 130 -8.35 -7.71 22.28
C GLY A 130 -8.81 -7.49 20.83
N LEU A 131 -9.71 -6.53 20.60
CA LEU A 131 -10.09 -6.04 19.28
C LEU A 131 -9.36 -4.73 18.96
N PHE A 132 -9.25 -4.39 17.68
CA PHE A 132 -8.68 -3.11 17.25
C PHE A 132 -9.82 -2.19 16.83
N GLN A 133 -9.99 -1.08 17.55
CA GLN A 133 -11.02 -0.09 17.27
C GLN A 133 -10.42 1.10 16.52
N LYS A 134 -11.22 1.72 15.65
CA LYS A 134 -10.84 2.95 14.97
C LYS A 134 -11.04 4.13 15.93
N VAL A 135 -9.99 4.92 16.10
CA VAL A 135 -10.00 6.14 16.91
C VAL A 135 -10.21 7.33 15.97
N PRO A 136 -11.12 8.27 16.29
CA PRO A 136 -11.30 9.48 15.50
C PRO A 136 -10.00 10.29 15.48
N LEU A 137 -9.61 10.75 14.30
CA LEU A 137 -8.45 11.63 14.10
C LEU A 137 -8.95 12.98 13.63
N VAL A 138 -8.56 14.05 14.33
CA VAL A 138 -8.87 15.43 13.96
C VAL A 138 -7.56 16.14 13.60
N VAL A 139 -7.55 16.83 12.46
CA VAL A 139 -6.42 17.65 12.03
C VAL A 139 -6.71 19.10 12.40
N THR A 140 -5.97 19.61 13.39
CA THR A 140 -6.08 20.99 13.84
C THR A 140 -5.75 21.94 12.69
N ASN A 141 -6.63 22.92 12.47
CA ASN A 141 -6.49 23.92 11.44
C ASN A 141 -7.00 25.28 11.93
N LEU A 142 -6.65 26.37 11.23
CA LEU A 142 -7.02 27.73 11.63
C LEU A 142 -8.54 27.98 11.61
N GLY A 143 -9.29 27.25 10.78
CA GLY A 143 -10.75 27.35 10.70
C GLY A 143 -11.49 26.77 11.91
N MET A 144 -10.80 26.04 12.79
CA MET A 144 -11.34 25.58 14.07
C MET A 144 -11.37 26.69 15.14
N ALA A 145 -10.75 27.84 14.87
CA ALA A 145 -10.78 28.98 15.78
C ALA A 145 -12.18 29.60 15.81
N GLU A 146 -12.59 30.07 16.98
CA GLU A 146 -13.87 30.74 17.18
C GLU A 146 -13.97 32.00 16.30
N GLN A 147 -15.09 32.14 15.58
CA GLN A 147 -15.29 33.29 14.68
C GLN A 147 -15.43 34.57 15.49
N GLN A 148 -14.41 35.41 15.47
CA GLN A 148 -14.46 36.75 16.04
C GLN A 148 -14.99 37.73 14.98
N GLY A 149 -16.25 38.13 15.13
CA GLY A 149 -16.80 39.25 14.36
C GLY A 149 -16.32 40.58 14.92
N TYR A 150 -15.73 41.43 14.09
CA TYR A 150 -15.43 42.80 14.48
C TYR A 150 -16.71 43.62 14.58
N ARG A 151 -16.92 44.28 15.73
CA ARG A 151 -18.05 45.20 15.92
C ARG A 151 -17.78 46.52 15.19
N THR A 152 -18.47 46.74 14.07
CA THR A 152 -18.33 47.96 13.25
C THR A 152 -19.18 49.13 13.74
N VAL A 153 -20.29 48.85 14.45
CA VAL A 153 -21.20 49.87 14.98
C VAL A 153 -21.32 49.74 16.50
N SER A 154 -20.99 50.82 17.21
CA SER A 154 -21.25 50.95 18.64
C SER A 154 -22.63 51.57 18.87
N GLY A 155 -23.31 51.14 19.95
CA GLY A 155 -24.52 51.83 20.40
C GLY A 155 -24.12 53.17 21.02
N SER A 156 -24.76 54.26 20.62
CA SER A 156 -24.53 55.57 21.23
C SER A 156 -25.03 55.59 22.68
N CYS A 157 -24.20 56.06 23.61
CA CYS A 157 -24.55 56.24 25.02
C CYS A 157 -24.38 57.70 25.43
N VAL A 158 -25.48 58.34 25.85
CA VAL A 158 -25.49 59.76 26.29
C VAL A 158 -25.09 59.94 27.76
N SER A 159 -24.79 58.85 28.48
CA SER A 159 -24.45 58.90 29.90
C SER A 159 -23.08 59.56 30.13
N SER A 160 -23.07 60.71 30.79
CA SER A 160 -21.85 61.44 31.16
C SER A 160 -20.97 60.66 32.13
N GLY A 161 -21.57 59.86 33.03
CA GLY A 161 -20.85 59.01 33.98
C GLY A 161 -20.04 57.93 33.28
N PHE A 162 -20.63 57.28 32.27
CA PHE A 162 -19.95 56.28 31.44
C PHE A 162 -18.77 56.88 30.68
N VAL A 163 -18.98 58.01 30.01
CA VAL A 163 -17.92 58.69 29.24
C VAL A 163 -16.76 59.11 30.15
N ARG A 164 -17.04 59.59 31.37
CA ARG A 164 -15.99 59.98 32.33
C ARG A 164 -15.16 58.79 32.76
N ALA A 165 -15.79 57.66 33.08
CA ALA A 165 -15.08 56.44 33.48
C ALA A 165 -14.18 55.90 32.35
N VAL A 166 -14.68 55.82 31.12
CA VAL A 166 -13.89 55.38 29.96
C VAL A 166 -12.71 56.30 29.69
N ARG A 167 -12.89 57.64 29.81
CA ARG A 167 -11.79 58.60 29.63
C ARG A 167 -10.73 58.47 30.71
N GLN A 168 -11.12 58.24 31.95
CA GLN A 168 -10.18 58.11 33.07
C GLN A 168 -9.24 56.90 32.90
N HIS A 169 -9.75 55.77 32.39
CA HIS A 169 -8.96 54.54 32.18
C HIS A 169 -8.46 54.38 30.74
N ARG A 170 -8.67 55.36 29.86
CA ARG A 170 -8.32 55.25 28.42
C ARG A 170 -6.84 55.01 28.20
N SER A 171 -5.98 55.67 28.99
CA SER A 171 -4.51 55.57 28.88
C SER A 171 -3.95 54.20 29.23
N GLU A 172 -4.73 53.33 29.90
CA GLU A 172 -4.31 51.96 30.22
C GLU A 172 -4.31 51.04 28.99
N PHE A 173 -5.12 51.36 27.97
CA PHE A 173 -5.33 50.49 26.80
C PHE A 173 -4.95 51.15 25.47
N PHE A 174 -5.03 52.48 25.39
CA PHE A 174 -4.73 53.24 24.19
C PHE A 174 -3.42 54.01 24.34
N HIS A 175 -2.68 54.14 23.25
CA HIS A 175 -1.59 55.11 23.12
C HIS A 175 -2.16 56.52 22.86
N GLU A 176 -1.29 57.53 22.94
CA GLU A 176 -1.68 58.93 22.72
C GLU A 176 -2.20 59.20 21.29
N ASP A 177 -1.77 58.40 20.32
CA ASP A 177 -2.22 58.43 18.92
C ASP A 177 -3.61 57.77 18.70
N GLY A 178 -4.18 57.17 19.74
CA GLY A 178 -5.46 56.47 19.69
C GLY A 178 -5.38 55.01 19.23
N SER A 179 -4.17 54.47 19.03
CA SER A 179 -3.97 53.05 18.72
C SER A 179 -4.03 52.18 19.98
N LEU A 180 -4.31 50.89 19.82
CA LEU A 180 -4.38 49.93 20.94
C LEU A 180 -2.99 49.39 21.28
N GLN A 181 -2.62 49.44 22.56
CA GLN A 181 -1.30 48.97 23.02
C GLN A 181 -1.11 47.46 22.78
N GLU A 182 -2.14 46.66 23.02
CA GLU A 182 -2.08 45.20 22.87
C GLU A 182 -1.91 44.74 21.40
N VAL A 183 -2.45 45.49 20.44
CA VAL A 183 -2.25 45.20 19.01
C VAL A 183 -0.77 45.32 18.65
N HIS A 184 -0.09 46.36 19.14
CA HIS A 184 1.35 46.54 18.92
C HIS A 184 2.17 45.41 19.55
N LYS A 185 1.90 45.07 20.82
CA LYS A 185 2.60 43.98 21.51
C LYS A 185 2.45 42.64 20.80
N ILE A 186 1.23 42.29 20.37
CA ILE A 186 0.96 41.04 19.64
C ILE A 186 1.66 41.06 18.28
N ASN A 187 1.63 42.19 17.57
CA ASN A 187 2.31 42.34 16.28
C ASN A 187 3.84 42.23 16.42
N GLU A 188 4.45 42.81 17.46
CA GLU A 188 5.89 42.67 17.73
C GLU A 188 6.26 41.23 18.08
N MET A 189 5.45 40.57 18.92
CA MET A 189 5.63 39.15 19.22
C MET A 189 5.54 38.30 17.94
N TYR A 190 4.56 38.58 17.08
CA TYR A 190 4.39 37.89 15.80
C TYR A 190 5.56 38.15 14.85
N ALA A 191 6.04 39.39 14.74
CA ALA A 191 7.19 39.75 13.92
C ALA A 191 8.46 39.01 14.38
N THR A 192 8.69 38.94 15.68
CA THR A 192 9.81 38.20 16.26
C THR A 192 9.72 36.70 15.92
N LEU A 193 8.53 36.10 16.07
CA LEU A 193 8.31 34.70 15.72
C LEU A 193 8.52 34.43 14.22
N GLN A 194 8.08 35.35 13.36
CA GLN A 194 8.24 35.26 11.92
C GLN A 194 9.71 35.33 11.51
N GLU A 195 10.50 36.18 12.17
CA GLU A 195 11.95 36.25 11.94
C GLU A 195 12.67 34.96 12.36
N GLU A 196 12.32 34.39 13.51
CA GLU A 196 12.86 33.10 13.95
C GLU A 196 12.50 31.97 12.98
N LEU A 197 11.25 31.94 12.50
CA LEU A 197 10.83 30.97 11.49
C LEU A 197 11.64 31.13 10.20
N LYS A 198 11.88 32.37 9.74
CA LYS A 198 12.70 32.65 8.57
C LYS A 198 14.15 32.16 8.74
N LYS A 199 14.75 32.33 9.92
CA LYS A 199 16.10 31.80 10.21
C LYS A 199 16.14 30.28 10.12
N ILE A 200 15.12 29.60 10.65
CA ILE A 200 15.00 28.14 10.57
C ILE A 200 14.82 27.69 9.12
N CYS A 201 13.99 28.37 8.33
CA CYS A 201 13.78 28.06 6.91
C CYS A 201 15.10 28.07 6.11
N ILE A 202 15.94 29.09 6.31
CA ILE A 202 17.26 29.18 5.66
C ILE A 202 18.14 27.99 6.07
N THR A 203 18.13 27.64 7.35
CA THR A 203 18.92 26.50 7.86
C THR A 203 18.45 25.18 7.24
N VAL A 204 17.14 24.98 7.12
CA VAL A 204 16.54 23.79 6.49
C VAL A 204 16.90 23.73 5.01
N GLU A 205 16.80 24.84 4.28
CA GLU A 205 17.19 24.93 2.86
C GLU A 205 18.64 24.48 2.62
N VAL A 206 19.58 24.97 3.44
CA VAL A 206 20.99 24.56 3.34
C VAL A 206 21.15 23.07 3.65
N SER A 207 20.44 22.56 4.66
CA SER A 207 20.50 21.14 5.02
C SER A 207 19.93 20.22 3.92
N GLU A 208 18.83 20.60 3.28
CA GLU A 208 18.21 19.86 2.17
C GLU A 208 19.16 19.80 0.96
N ARG A 209 19.78 20.92 0.59
CA ARG A 209 20.82 20.93 -0.48
C ARG A 209 21.99 20.01 -0.16
N SER A 210 22.43 19.96 1.10
CA SER A 210 23.49 19.05 1.52
C SER A 210 23.06 17.58 1.42
N VAL A 211 21.81 17.25 1.79
CA VAL A 211 21.26 15.90 1.67
C VAL A 211 21.12 15.49 0.21
N GLU A 212 20.64 16.38 -0.66
CA GLU A 212 20.54 16.16 -2.10
C GLU A 212 21.90 15.80 -2.70
N LYS A 213 22.94 16.59 -2.40
CA LYS A 213 24.31 16.34 -2.85
C LYS A 213 24.82 14.97 -2.39
N LEU A 214 24.65 14.64 -1.11
CA LEU A 214 25.08 13.35 -0.55
C LEU A 214 24.30 12.17 -1.17
N LEU A 215 23.00 12.32 -1.40
CA LEU A 215 22.19 11.29 -2.05
C LEU A 215 22.64 11.05 -3.50
N ALA A 216 23.02 12.09 -4.23
CA ALA A 216 23.57 11.98 -5.58
C ALA A 216 24.91 11.22 -5.57
N GLU A 217 25.83 11.58 -4.68
CA GLU A 217 27.12 10.90 -4.51
C GLU A 217 26.96 9.42 -4.15
N VAL A 218 26.07 9.10 -3.19
CA VAL A 218 25.77 7.72 -2.80
C VAL A 218 25.17 6.93 -3.96
N SER A 219 24.32 7.55 -4.77
CA SER A 219 23.69 6.91 -5.93
C SER A 219 24.72 6.59 -7.02
N GLN A 220 25.61 7.55 -7.33
CA GLN A 220 26.72 7.34 -8.28
C GLN A 220 27.65 6.20 -7.82
N LEU A 221 28.01 6.17 -6.53
CA LEU A 221 28.84 5.10 -5.97
C LEU A 221 28.14 3.74 -6.04
N LYS A 222 26.82 3.66 -5.78
CA LYS A 222 26.05 2.43 -5.92
C LYS A 222 26.03 1.92 -7.35
N GLU A 223 25.88 2.80 -8.34
CA GLU A 223 25.94 2.44 -9.76
C GLU A 223 27.32 1.92 -10.15
N GLU A 224 28.38 2.55 -9.68
CA GLU A 224 29.75 2.12 -9.95
C GLU A 224 30.04 0.73 -9.35
N ILE A 225 29.56 0.47 -8.13
CA ILE A 225 29.65 -0.85 -7.51
C ILE A 225 28.88 -1.89 -8.33
N LYS A 226 27.67 -1.54 -8.81
CA LYS A 226 26.86 -2.44 -9.63
C LYS A 226 27.57 -2.75 -10.96
N ARG A 227 28.17 -1.76 -11.61
CA ARG A 227 28.94 -1.90 -12.85
C ARG A 227 30.14 -2.83 -12.67
N LYS A 228 30.93 -2.62 -11.61
CA LYS A 228 32.09 -3.47 -11.29
C LYS A 228 31.68 -4.91 -10.97
N LYS A 229 30.58 -5.12 -10.23
CA LYS A 229 30.04 -6.47 -9.97
C LYS A 229 29.63 -7.18 -11.26
N GLN A 230 28.98 -6.48 -12.19
CA GLN A 230 28.56 -7.05 -13.48
C GLN A 230 29.74 -7.41 -14.38
N GLN A 231 30.78 -6.57 -14.41
CA GLN A 231 32.02 -6.87 -15.15
C GLN A 231 32.73 -8.11 -14.60
N ASN A 232 32.83 -8.25 -13.28
CA ASN A 232 33.46 -9.41 -12.65
C ASN A 232 32.69 -10.72 -12.89
N CYS A 233 31.35 -10.71 -12.89
CA CYS A 233 30.55 -11.90 -13.22
C CYS A 233 30.60 -12.29 -14.70
N SER A 234 30.99 -11.39 -15.61
CA SER A 234 31.09 -11.69 -17.05
C SER A 234 32.44 -12.30 -17.47
N GLY A 235 33.42 -12.34 -16.57
CA GLY A 235 34.77 -12.85 -16.83
C GLY A 235 34.96 -14.35 -16.58
N GLU A 236 34.13 -15.00 -15.77
CA GLU A 236 34.31 -16.42 -15.40
C GLU A 236 33.58 -17.40 -16.32
N ASP A 237 32.61 -16.97 -17.13
CA ASP A 237 31.70 -17.89 -17.85
C ASP A 237 31.92 -17.94 -19.37
N LYS A 238 32.95 -17.28 -19.91
CA LYS A 238 33.19 -17.20 -21.37
C LYS A 238 34.21 -18.20 -21.95
N ASN A 239 34.81 -19.06 -21.12
CA ASN A 239 35.88 -19.96 -21.57
C ASN A 239 35.52 -21.45 -21.60
N HIS A 240 34.23 -21.80 -21.50
CA HIS A 240 33.78 -23.15 -21.80
C HIS A 240 32.91 -23.12 -23.06
N PRO A 241 33.32 -23.78 -24.17
CA PRO A 241 32.39 -24.02 -25.26
C PRO A 241 31.19 -24.75 -24.66
N ALA A 242 29.99 -24.20 -24.86
CA ALA A 242 28.75 -24.77 -24.35
C ALA A 242 28.69 -26.25 -24.75
N GLU A 243 28.94 -27.13 -23.79
CA GLU A 243 28.70 -28.55 -23.98
C GLU A 243 27.23 -28.72 -24.38
N PRO A 244 26.95 -29.57 -25.37
CA PRO A 244 25.57 -29.82 -25.78
C PRO A 244 24.78 -30.21 -24.52
N LYS A 245 23.74 -29.44 -24.20
CA LYS A 245 22.86 -29.74 -23.05
C LYS A 245 22.16 -31.05 -23.33
N GLU A 246 22.68 -32.12 -22.77
CA GLU A 246 22.11 -33.45 -22.92
C GLU A 246 20.79 -33.57 -22.18
N ASN A 247 19.89 -34.42 -22.68
CA ASN A 247 18.69 -34.77 -21.95
C ASN A 247 19.06 -35.79 -20.86
N VAL A 248 19.50 -35.28 -19.71
CA VAL A 248 19.96 -36.04 -18.55
C VAL A 248 18.93 -37.07 -18.08
N LEU A 249 17.65 -36.69 -18.05
CA LEU A 249 16.55 -37.57 -17.64
C LEU A 249 16.39 -38.78 -18.57
N LEU A 250 16.44 -38.55 -19.89
CA LEU A 250 16.35 -39.61 -20.89
C LEU A 250 17.56 -40.54 -20.83
N CYS A 251 18.76 -39.99 -20.69
CA CYS A 251 19.99 -40.78 -20.61
C CYS A 251 20.00 -41.68 -19.39
N GLN A 252 19.60 -41.16 -18.22
CA GLN A 252 19.48 -41.97 -17.00
C GLN A 252 18.37 -43.03 -17.11
N ALA A 253 17.23 -42.71 -17.72
CA ALA A 253 16.14 -43.67 -17.92
C ALA A 253 16.57 -44.83 -18.85
N LEU A 254 17.29 -44.55 -19.94
CA LEU A 254 17.79 -45.58 -20.86
C LEU A 254 18.86 -46.47 -20.22
N GLN A 255 19.74 -45.89 -19.38
CA GLN A 255 20.73 -46.65 -18.62
C GLN A 255 20.08 -47.56 -17.56
N THR A 256 19.06 -47.07 -16.85
CA THR A 256 18.37 -47.83 -15.79
C THR A 256 17.45 -48.93 -16.35
N LEU A 257 16.71 -48.66 -17.43
CA LEU A 257 15.74 -49.60 -18.00
C LEU A 257 16.39 -50.63 -18.94
N PHE A 258 17.48 -50.27 -19.63
CA PHE A 258 18.15 -51.14 -20.61
C PHE A 258 19.68 -51.09 -20.51
N PRO A 259 20.27 -51.51 -19.37
CA PRO A 259 21.72 -51.40 -19.10
C PRO A 259 22.61 -52.16 -20.10
N ASN A 260 22.10 -53.23 -20.71
CA ASN A 260 22.85 -54.07 -21.66
C ASN A 260 22.58 -53.75 -23.14
N SER A 261 21.86 -52.66 -23.43
CA SER A 261 21.53 -52.27 -24.80
C SER A 261 22.59 -51.31 -25.37
N ARG A 262 22.95 -51.47 -26.65
CA ARG A 262 23.76 -50.47 -27.39
C ARG A 262 22.94 -49.22 -27.79
N LEU A 263 21.78 -48.98 -27.16
CA LEU A 263 20.81 -47.94 -27.51
C LEU A 263 21.03 -46.62 -26.76
N GLN A 264 22.13 -46.48 -26.03
CA GLN A 264 22.45 -45.31 -25.20
C GLN A 264 22.96 -44.08 -26.01
N THR A 265 22.82 -44.11 -27.33
CA THR A 265 23.30 -43.07 -28.25
C THR A 265 22.11 -42.27 -28.78
N CYS A 266 22.01 -40.99 -28.42
CA CYS A 266 20.99 -40.06 -28.92
C CYS A 266 21.43 -39.30 -30.20
N ILE A 267 22.55 -39.70 -30.82
CA ILE A 267 23.15 -38.97 -31.95
C ILE A 267 23.22 -39.88 -33.17
N ILE A 268 22.65 -39.42 -34.28
CA ILE A 268 22.66 -40.09 -35.58
C ILE A 268 23.46 -39.23 -36.57
N SER A 269 24.29 -39.85 -37.41
CA SER A 269 24.96 -39.12 -38.49
C SER A 269 23.98 -38.66 -39.56
N PHE A 270 24.29 -37.57 -40.26
CA PHE A 270 23.47 -37.06 -41.37
C PHE A 270 23.25 -38.09 -42.50
N LYS A 271 24.06 -39.15 -42.56
CA LYS A 271 23.94 -40.27 -43.52
C LYS A 271 23.17 -41.49 -42.96
N GLY A 272 22.52 -41.36 -41.80
CA GLY A 272 21.70 -42.43 -41.21
C GLY A 272 22.48 -43.54 -40.50
N GLN A 273 23.81 -43.42 -40.37
CA GLN A 273 24.61 -44.34 -39.55
C GLN A 273 24.59 -43.91 -38.08
N GLN A 274 24.38 -44.89 -37.19
CA GLN A 274 24.41 -44.72 -35.74
C GLN A 274 25.85 -44.41 -35.28
N ILE A 275 26.02 -43.37 -34.47
CA ILE A 275 27.33 -42.98 -33.93
C ILE A 275 27.48 -43.65 -32.56
N SER A 276 28.56 -44.43 -32.37
CA SER A 276 28.83 -45.18 -31.13
C SER A 276 29.38 -44.33 -29.98
N LYS A 277 29.08 -43.03 -29.96
CA LYS A 277 29.45 -42.16 -28.84
C LYS A 277 28.25 -42.07 -27.91
N ASN A 278 28.40 -42.65 -26.73
CA ASN A 278 27.45 -42.45 -25.62
C ASN A 278 27.33 -40.95 -25.37
N CYS A 279 26.10 -40.47 -25.23
CA CYS A 279 25.86 -39.07 -24.93
C CYS A 279 26.33 -38.80 -23.49
N CYS A 280 25.75 -39.52 -22.53
CA CYS A 280 26.03 -39.27 -21.12
C CYS A 280 26.83 -40.43 -20.49
N ASN A 281 28.00 -40.13 -19.93
CA ASN A 281 28.82 -41.10 -19.17
C ASN A 281 28.77 -40.86 -17.65
N THR A 282 28.02 -39.85 -17.19
CA THR A 282 27.90 -39.46 -15.78
C THR A 282 26.63 -40.01 -15.18
N ASP A 283 26.73 -40.67 -14.03
CA ASP A 283 25.54 -41.02 -13.22
C ASP A 283 25.00 -39.74 -12.57
N HIS A 284 23.76 -39.39 -12.90
CA HIS A 284 23.12 -38.18 -12.41
C HIS A 284 22.29 -38.39 -11.12
N HIS A 285 22.33 -39.58 -10.52
CA HIS A 285 21.60 -39.92 -9.29
C HIS A 285 20.10 -39.59 -9.34
N ILE A 286 19.47 -39.73 -10.52
CA ILE A 286 18.03 -39.53 -10.68
C ILE A 286 17.33 -40.87 -10.50
N ASN A 287 16.43 -40.95 -9.51
CA ASN A 287 15.61 -42.13 -9.25
C ASN A 287 14.42 -42.19 -10.23
N VAL A 288 14.59 -42.88 -11.36
CA VAL A 288 13.53 -43.07 -12.35
C VAL A 288 12.68 -44.28 -11.94
N MET A 289 11.54 -44.03 -11.32
CA MET A 289 10.63 -45.07 -10.84
C MET A 289 9.32 -45.09 -11.63
N ASP A 290 9.41 -45.44 -12.91
CA ASP A 290 8.23 -45.72 -13.73
C ASP A 290 8.40 -47.05 -14.46
N LYS A 291 7.42 -47.95 -14.29
CA LYS A 291 7.37 -49.22 -15.01
C LYS A 291 7.06 -48.93 -16.47
N LEU A 292 7.98 -49.25 -17.38
CA LEU A 292 7.65 -49.34 -18.80
C LEU A 292 6.51 -50.35 -18.98
N THR A 293 5.50 -49.93 -19.75
CA THR A 293 4.29 -50.64 -20.20
C THR A 293 3.99 -51.97 -19.50
N LEU A 294 2.86 -52.03 -18.79
CA LEU A 294 2.33 -53.26 -18.18
C LEU A 294 2.17 -54.37 -19.24
N MET A 295 3.05 -55.37 -19.24
CA MET A 295 2.94 -56.52 -20.14
C MET A 295 1.92 -57.51 -19.57
N VAL A 296 0.69 -57.43 -20.05
CA VAL A 296 -0.36 -58.42 -19.79
C VAL A 296 -0.55 -59.24 -21.05
N GLU A 297 -0.26 -60.55 -20.96
CA GLU A 297 -0.49 -61.52 -22.02
C GLU A 297 -1.94 -62.02 -21.90
N GLU A 298 -2.88 -61.39 -22.62
CA GLU A 298 -4.23 -61.92 -22.77
C GLU A 298 -4.20 -63.11 -23.75
N ARG A 299 -4.40 -64.32 -23.23
CA ARG A 299 -4.65 -65.50 -24.06
C ARG A 299 -6.15 -65.64 -24.26
N ASP A 300 -6.60 -65.50 -25.50
CA ASP A 300 -7.40 -66.51 -26.21
C ASP A 300 -7.83 -65.99 -27.60
N PHE A 301 -7.22 -66.54 -28.66
CA PHE A 301 -7.78 -66.54 -30.01
C PHE A 301 -7.88 -68.00 -30.48
N THR A 302 -9.06 -68.42 -30.92
CA THR A 302 -9.25 -69.63 -31.75
C THR A 302 -9.52 -69.20 -33.19
N GLU A 303 -8.75 -69.78 -34.11
CA GLU A 303 -8.70 -69.42 -35.53
C GLU A 303 -9.74 -70.19 -36.36
N ALA A 304 -10.47 -69.43 -37.18
CA ALA A 304 -11.02 -69.72 -38.52
C ALA A 304 -11.69 -71.07 -38.86
N GLU A 305 -12.98 -70.98 -39.23
CA GLU A 305 -13.53 -71.77 -40.36
C GLU A 305 -14.15 -70.86 -41.42
N THR A 306 -13.63 -70.98 -42.63
CA THR A 306 -14.09 -70.39 -43.88
C THR A 306 -15.21 -71.23 -44.50
N ARG A 307 -16.42 -70.69 -44.70
CA ARG A 307 -17.36 -71.18 -45.75
C ARG A 307 -18.15 -70.06 -46.43
N HIS A 308 -18.32 -70.28 -47.73
CA HIS A 308 -18.69 -69.34 -48.80
C HIS A 308 -20.12 -68.77 -48.79
N LEU A 309 -20.23 -67.65 -49.52
CA LEU A 309 -21.42 -66.90 -49.96
C LEU A 309 -22.64 -67.74 -50.40
N ASN A 310 -23.84 -67.26 -50.03
CA ASN A 310 -24.96 -67.07 -50.98
C ASN A 310 -25.93 -65.95 -50.52
N LYS A 311 -26.60 -65.34 -51.51
CA LYS A 311 -27.18 -63.98 -51.53
C LYS A 311 -28.58 -63.80 -50.90
N ARG A 312 -28.79 -62.56 -50.37
CA ARG A 312 -29.98 -61.66 -50.36
C ARG A 312 -31.27 -62.02 -49.58
N LYS A 313 -31.57 -61.25 -48.52
CA LYS A 313 -32.65 -60.22 -48.40
C LYS A 313 -32.59 -59.56 -46.99
N VAL A 314 -32.24 -58.27 -46.89
CA VAL A 314 -33.11 -57.07 -46.66
C VAL A 314 -33.57 -56.84 -45.21
N ARG A 315 -33.15 -55.66 -44.70
CA ARG A 315 -33.58 -54.86 -43.52
C ARG A 315 -33.42 -55.53 -42.13
N GLY A 316 -32.68 -54.98 -41.18
CA GLY A 316 -32.14 -53.63 -41.02
C GLY A 316 -32.47 -53.13 -39.62
N THR A 317 -31.84 -53.71 -38.60
CA THR A 317 -31.87 -53.27 -37.21
C THR A 317 -30.47 -53.47 -36.63
N THR A 318 -29.71 -52.37 -36.54
CA THR A 318 -28.38 -52.29 -35.91
C THR A 318 -28.55 -51.50 -34.62
N SER A 319 -28.33 -52.11 -33.44
CA SER A 319 -27.04 -52.24 -32.73
C SER A 319 -26.66 -50.93 -32.01
N VAL A 320 -26.06 -50.86 -30.82
CA VAL A 320 -25.52 -51.80 -29.84
C VAL A 320 -25.13 -50.92 -28.62
N SER A 321 -24.84 -51.60 -27.52
CA SER A 321 -24.41 -51.16 -26.19
C SER A 321 -23.40 -50.00 -26.04
N LYS A 322 -23.57 -49.36 -24.87
CA LYS A 322 -22.65 -48.68 -23.95
C LYS A 322 -21.12 -48.86 -24.15
N SER A 323 -20.48 -47.70 -24.28
CA SER A 323 -19.51 -47.12 -23.32
C SER A 323 -17.99 -47.17 -23.58
N PHE A 324 -17.41 -45.98 -23.39
CA PHE A 324 -16.04 -45.56 -23.09
C PHE A 324 -14.90 -45.79 -24.11
N LYS A 325 -14.56 -44.70 -24.83
CA LYS A 325 -13.25 -44.45 -25.43
C LYS A 325 -12.48 -43.39 -24.64
N LYS A 326 -11.19 -43.67 -24.52
CA LYS A 326 -10.07 -42.83 -24.06
C LYS A 326 -10.02 -41.47 -24.74
N SER A 327 -9.56 -40.50 -23.96
CA SER A 327 -9.05 -39.19 -24.32
C SER A 327 -7.57 -39.22 -24.78
N ARG A 328 -7.28 -38.51 -25.87
CA ARG A 328 -6.07 -37.73 -26.25
C ARG A 328 -6.50 -36.98 -27.54
N SER A 329 -6.16 -35.74 -27.85
CA SER A 329 -4.95 -34.95 -27.59
C SER A 329 -5.20 -33.45 -27.83
N LEU A 330 -4.24 -32.66 -27.33
CA LEU A 330 -4.01 -31.21 -27.40
C LEU A 330 -4.09 -30.54 -28.78
N GLN A 331 -4.56 -29.28 -28.83
CA GLN A 331 -3.94 -28.07 -29.42
C GLN A 331 -4.90 -26.87 -29.20
N LEU A 332 -4.57 -25.88 -28.37
CA LEU A 332 -3.81 -24.63 -28.63
C LEU A 332 -4.54 -23.63 -29.56
N HIS A 333 -5.16 -22.60 -28.96
CA HIS A 333 -5.22 -21.17 -29.38
C HIS A 333 -5.97 -20.41 -28.24
N GLN A 334 -5.32 -19.44 -27.59
CA GLN A 334 -5.44 -17.97 -27.79
C GLN A 334 -6.87 -17.41 -27.55
N GLU A 335 -6.93 -16.54 -26.53
CA GLU A 335 -7.91 -15.53 -26.03
C GLU A 335 -9.11 -15.07 -26.91
N PRO A 336 -9.96 -14.13 -26.44
CA PRO A 336 -10.85 -14.10 -25.27
C PRO A 336 -12.32 -13.87 -25.70
N LEU A 337 -13.32 -14.23 -24.87
CA LEU A 337 -14.73 -13.81 -24.99
C LEU A 337 -15.21 -13.57 -23.55
N GLN A 338 -15.64 -12.39 -23.09
CA GLN A 338 -16.70 -11.50 -23.57
C GLN A 338 -17.98 -12.27 -23.88
N ASP A 339 -18.81 -12.45 -22.86
CA ASP A 339 -20.25 -12.57 -23.00
C ASP A 339 -20.93 -11.61 -22.01
N GLN A 340 -21.76 -10.79 -22.63
CA GLN A 340 -22.63 -9.76 -22.12
C GLN A 340 -24.05 -10.27 -22.40
N GLU A 341 -24.87 -10.47 -21.38
CA GLU A 341 -26.34 -10.37 -21.45
C GLU A 341 -26.78 -9.88 -20.05
N ASP A 342 -26.99 -8.56 -19.90
CA ASP A 342 -28.27 -7.86 -20.03
C ASP A 342 -29.39 -8.40 -19.13
N SER A 343 -29.68 -7.64 -18.06
CA SER A 343 -31.05 -7.44 -17.61
C SER A 343 -31.18 -6.05 -16.97
N ASP A 344 -31.90 -5.21 -17.71
CA ASP A 344 -32.38 -3.89 -17.34
C ASP A 344 -33.07 -3.85 -15.97
N GLN A 345 -32.70 -2.85 -15.16
CA GLN A 345 -33.67 -2.08 -14.39
C GLN A 345 -33.08 -0.72 -14.01
N GLU A 346 -33.26 0.25 -14.91
CA GLU A 346 -33.18 1.67 -14.62
C GLU A 346 -34.18 2.04 -13.51
N ARG A 347 -33.66 2.47 -12.35
CA ARG A 347 -34.45 3.26 -11.39
C ARG A 347 -33.86 4.65 -11.31
N LYS A 348 -34.42 5.54 -12.15
CA LYS A 348 -34.41 6.99 -11.96
C LYS A 348 -34.73 7.31 -10.50
N LEU A 349 -33.80 7.94 -9.79
CA LEU A 349 -34.14 8.78 -8.64
C LEU A 349 -33.92 10.22 -9.04
N THR A 350 -35.06 10.82 -9.32
CA THR A 350 -35.34 12.23 -9.53
C THR A 350 -34.77 13.11 -8.44
N LEU A 351 -34.14 14.18 -8.91
CA LEU A 351 -33.98 15.48 -8.28
C LEU A 351 -35.26 15.86 -7.50
N SER A 352 -35.10 16.29 -6.25
CA SER A 352 -36.07 17.14 -5.57
C SER A 352 -35.36 18.40 -5.09
N SER A 353 -35.34 19.38 -5.99
CA SER A 353 -35.12 20.78 -5.70
C SER A 353 -36.32 21.29 -4.89
N THR A 354 -36.08 21.91 -3.74
CA THR A 354 -37.04 22.82 -3.13
C THR A 354 -36.67 24.23 -3.57
N GLU A 355 -37.57 24.79 -4.37
CA GLU A 355 -37.59 26.18 -4.84
C GLU A 355 -37.95 27.09 -3.66
N THR A 356 -37.17 28.14 -3.47
CA THR A 356 -37.66 29.42 -2.95
C THR A 356 -37.18 30.49 -3.92
N ASP A 357 -38.15 31.03 -4.65
CA ASP A 357 -38.10 32.32 -5.34
C ASP A 357 -37.54 33.40 -4.41
N GLU A 358 -36.64 34.22 -4.94
CA GLU A 358 -36.62 35.69 -4.75
C GLU A 358 -35.73 36.27 -5.87
N ASP A 359 -36.36 36.56 -7.01
CA ASP A 359 -35.81 37.37 -8.10
C ASP A 359 -36.48 38.74 -8.03
N MET A 360 -35.76 39.81 -7.64
CA MET A 360 -36.01 41.15 -8.20
C MET A 360 -34.87 42.15 -7.96
N PHE A 361 -34.39 42.72 -9.07
CA PHE A 361 -33.46 43.86 -9.25
C PHE A 361 -31.96 43.54 -9.08
N GLU A 362 -31.03 43.90 -9.99
CA GLU A 362 -31.04 44.94 -11.00
C GLU A 362 -29.98 44.65 -12.08
N LYS A 363 -30.29 45.02 -13.33
CA LYS A 363 -29.45 44.87 -14.53
C LYS A 363 -28.48 46.06 -14.65
N ASN A 364 -27.34 45.76 -15.28
CA ASN A 364 -26.38 46.65 -15.98
C ASN A 364 -25.16 47.10 -15.17
N ARG A 365 -23.99 46.51 -15.49
CA ARG A 365 -22.85 47.26 -16.08
C ARG A 365 -21.73 46.34 -16.57
N ASP A 366 -21.46 46.50 -17.86
CA ASP A 366 -20.17 46.50 -18.56
C ASP A 366 -19.16 45.35 -18.42
N VAL A 367 -19.00 44.70 -19.57
CA VAL A 367 -17.82 44.01 -20.08
C VAL A 367 -16.53 44.80 -19.78
N LYS A 368 -15.58 44.17 -19.07
CA LYS A 368 -14.14 44.37 -19.26
C LYS A 368 -13.31 43.27 -18.59
N GLU A 369 -12.52 42.62 -19.45
CA GLU A 369 -11.20 42.00 -19.27
C GLU A 369 -10.80 41.27 -17.97
N TYR A 370 -10.38 40.02 -18.22
CA TYR A 370 -9.62 39.10 -17.38
C TYR A 370 -8.54 39.71 -16.48
N SER A 371 -8.38 39.11 -15.29
CA SER A 371 -7.04 38.82 -14.76
C SER A 371 -7.05 37.47 -14.02
N HIS A 372 -6.21 36.56 -14.50
CA HIS A 372 -6.00 35.24 -13.91
C HIS A 372 -5.33 35.36 -12.53
N SER A 373 -5.92 34.71 -11.52
CA SER A 373 -5.30 34.53 -10.21
C SER A 373 -4.26 33.40 -10.25
N PRO A 374 -3.15 33.48 -9.51
CA PRO A 374 -2.15 32.41 -9.48
C PRO A 374 -2.62 31.29 -8.55
N THR A 375 -2.53 30.06 -9.06
CA THR A 375 -2.69 28.82 -8.31
C THR A 375 -1.47 28.58 -7.42
N PHE A 376 -1.69 28.12 -6.19
CA PHE A 376 -0.66 27.73 -5.20
C PHE A 376 0.17 26.52 -5.63
#